data_AF-A0A5M7BL60-F1
#
_entry.id   AF-A0A5M7BL60-F1
#
_cell.length_a   1.000
_cell.length_b   1.000
_cell.length_c   1.000
_cell.angle_alpha   90.00
_cell.angle_beta   90.00
_cell.angle_gamma   90.00
#
_symmetry.space_group_name_H-M   'P 1'
#
loop_
_entity.id
_entity.type
_entity.pdbx_description
1 polymer ?
#
loop_
_entity_poly.entity_id
_entity_poly.type
_entity_poly.pdbx_seq_one_letter_code
_entity_poly.pdbx_strand_id
1 'polypeptide(L)'
;MRAAGARADHGDRPWWWDAVCYQVDVGAFADGDGDGVGDLGGLRGRFGYLELLGVDAVVLAGVAGLDPATPDFAELLAEAHDAGMRVMLALDVDPARGDPAAVLEPWLAHGADGFHLAPREDPTGAVRSVLADHPDRVVIGTGDWHLSFNLDLAIAGFAAGPLRKVITSALAAPGPRTAWAMASRDTRRSRDDAALTPVRSMALVQLALPGAVCLRHGEELGLPGTERIPMPWEGDRPPFGFSQAAGDWSAIPADWAAFTVEAQLEDERSTLSLYRHALETRTSHPAFTGDEVEWFGAPEDCFAFRRVGSSLICALNTSPAPVPLPPGELLLSSRPLDGEDLPPGTAAWLV
;
A
#
# COMPACT_ATOMS: atom_id res chain seq x y z
N MET A 1 -6.64 -22.38 -4.07
CA MET A 1 -6.91 -22.28 -5.52
C MET A 1 -8.13 -21.38 -5.69
N ARG A 2 -7.92 -20.08 -5.90
CA ARG A 2 -9.01 -19.16 -6.23
C ARG A 2 -9.68 -19.70 -7.50
N ALA A 3 -11.00 -19.80 -7.51
CA ALA A 3 -11.71 -20.10 -8.74
C ALA A 3 -11.30 -19.02 -9.75
N ALA A 4 -10.89 -19.43 -10.94
CA ALA A 4 -10.71 -18.56 -12.10
C ALA A 4 -12.09 -17.99 -12.49
N GLY A 5 -12.63 -17.13 -11.65
CA GLY A 5 -13.75 -16.26 -11.93
C GLY A 5 -13.14 -14.94 -12.33
N ALA A 6 -13.40 -14.53 -13.57
CA ALA A 6 -13.15 -13.17 -14.02
C ALA A 6 -13.45 -12.19 -12.89
N ARG A 7 -12.45 -11.40 -12.51
CA ARG A 7 -12.59 -10.24 -11.64
C ARG A 7 -13.90 -9.56 -12.01
N ALA A 8 -14.72 -9.22 -11.00
CA ALA A 8 -15.91 -8.43 -11.23
C ALA A 8 -15.52 -7.27 -12.14
N ASP A 9 -16.15 -7.22 -13.30
CA ASP A 9 -16.11 -6.09 -14.21
C ASP A 9 -16.25 -4.85 -13.33
N HIS A 10 -15.29 -3.92 -13.35
CA HIS A 10 -15.24 -2.75 -12.45
C HIS A 10 -16.40 -1.76 -12.73
N GLY A 11 -17.55 -2.24 -13.24
CA GLY A 11 -18.49 -1.41 -13.98
C GLY A 11 -17.75 -0.57 -15.03
N ASP A 12 -18.24 0.64 -15.27
CA ASP A 12 -17.57 1.63 -16.11
C ASP A 12 -16.29 2.24 -15.46
N ARG A 13 -15.82 1.77 -14.29
CA ARG A 13 -14.67 2.37 -13.59
C ARG A 13 -13.34 1.78 -14.10
N PRO A 14 -12.28 2.59 -14.24
CA PRO A 14 -10.97 2.09 -14.62
C PRO A 14 -10.34 1.26 -13.49
N TRP A 15 -9.42 0.35 -13.85
CA TRP A 15 -8.79 -0.58 -12.90
C TRP A 15 -8.12 0.10 -11.70
N TRP A 16 -7.57 1.31 -11.90
CA TRP A 16 -6.83 2.06 -10.89
C TRP A 16 -7.73 2.81 -9.89
N TRP A 17 -9.06 2.80 -10.07
CA TRP A 17 -9.98 3.64 -9.33
C TRP A 17 -9.95 3.38 -7.81
N ASP A 18 -9.92 2.12 -7.40
CA ASP A 18 -9.81 1.72 -5.98
C ASP A 18 -8.65 0.72 -5.76
N ALA A 19 -7.65 0.76 -6.63
CA ALA A 19 -6.57 -0.22 -6.68
C ALA A 19 -5.69 -0.24 -5.42
N VAL A 20 -5.16 -1.43 -5.13
CA VAL A 20 -4.13 -1.70 -4.12
C VAL A 20 -2.76 -1.71 -4.82
N CYS A 21 -2.04 -0.60 -4.72
CA CYS A 21 -0.67 -0.47 -5.21
C CYS A 21 0.32 -0.89 -4.12
N TYR A 22 1.25 -1.79 -4.44
CA TYR A 22 2.25 -2.31 -3.51
C TYR A 22 3.65 -1.89 -3.93
N GLN A 23 4.28 -1.01 -3.16
CA GLN A 23 5.59 -0.44 -3.44
C GLN A 23 6.70 -1.36 -2.93
N VAL A 24 7.57 -1.77 -3.85
CA VAL A 24 8.68 -2.70 -3.61
C VAL A 24 10.00 -1.99 -3.92
N ASP A 25 10.93 -1.97 -2.96
CA ASP A 25 12.34 -1.71 -3.26
C ASP A 25 12.98 -3.04 -3.69
N VAL A 26 13.26 -3.20 -4.99
CA VAL A 26 13.72 -4.48 -5.57
C VAL A 26 14.92 -5.02 -4.80
N GLY A 27 15.90 -4.15 -4.50
CA GLY A 27 17.14 -4.51 -3.82
C GLY A 27 16.97 -4.97 -2.36
N ALA A 28 15.79 -4.80 -1.76
CA ALA A 28 15.50 -5.17 -0.38
C ALA A 28 14.30 -6.11 -0.23
N PHE A 29 13.75 -6.63 -1.33
CA PHE A 29 12.55 -7.46 -1.27
C PHE A 29 12.84 -8.96 -1.20
N ALA A 30 13.55 -9.51 -2.17
CA ALA A 30 13.96 -10.92 -2.17
C ALA A 30 15.15 -11.10 -3.11
N ASP A 31 16.16 -11.83 -2.66
CA ASP A 31 17.36 -12.19 -3.42
C ASP A 31 17.19 -13.61 -3.96
N GLY A 32 17.15 -13.73 -5.29
CA GLY A 32 16.94 -14.98 -6.02
C GLY A 32 18.23 -15.67 -6.46
N ASP A 33 19.35 -14.95 -6.57
CA ASP A 33 20.63 -15.49 -7.05
C ASP A 33 21.68 -15.71 -5.94
N GLY A 34 21.41 -15.20 -4.74
CA GLY A 34 22.23 -15.37 -3.55
C GLY A 34 23.42 -14.43 -3.47
N ASP A 35 23.39 -13.26 -4.14
CA ASP A 35 24.46 -12.26 -4.08
C ASP A 35 24.36 -11.29 -2.86
N GLY A 36 23.24 -11.32 -2.14
CA GLY A 36 22.96 -10.48 -0.99
C GLY A 36 22.12 -9.23 -1.29
N VAL A 37 21.70 -9.04 -2.54
CA VAL A 37 20.86 -7.92 -2.99
C VAL A 37 19.62 -8.48 -3.68
N GLY A 38 18.47 -7.87 -3.44
CA GLY A 38 17.25 -8.32 -4.08
C GLY A 38 17.21 -8.04 -5.59
N ASP A 39 16.55 -8.91 -6.33
CA ASP A 39 16.49 -8.89 -7.79
C ASP A 39 15.08 -9.20 -8.33
N LEU A 40 14.91 -9.12 -9.65
CA LEU A 40 13.60 -9.37 -10.29
C LEU A 40 13.15 -10.83 -10.20
N GLY A 41 14.09 -11.78 -10.21
CA GLY A 41 13.82 -13.21 -10.04
C GLY A 41 13.35 -13.53 -8.62
N GLY A 42 13.99 -12.95 -7.61
CA GLY A 42 13.57 -13.00 -6.21
C GLY A 42 12.16 -12.42 -6.02
N LEU A 43 11.87 -11.26 -6.62
CA LEU A 43 10.53 -10.66 -6.60
C LEU A 43 9.47 -11.56 -7.25
N ARG A 44 9.75 -12.11 -8.45
CA ARG A 44 8.85 -13.06 -9.14
C ARG A 44 8.52 -14.27 -8.28
N GLY A 45 9.52 -14.81 -7.57
CA GLY A 45 9.34 -15.91 -6.61
C GLY A 45 8.36 -15.61 -5.46
N ARG A 46 7.94 -14.34 -5.30
CA ARG A 46 7.02 -13.88 -4.26
C ARG A 46 5.68 -13.37 -4.82
N PHE A 47 5.40 -13.52 -6.12
CA PHE A 47 4.10 -13.11 -6.69
C PHE A 47 2.89 -13.83 -6.08
N GLY A 48 3.04 -15.10 -5.69
CA GLY A 48 1.97 -15.80 -4.96
C GLY A 48 1.62 -15.13 -3.62
N TYR A 49 2.57 -14.49 -2.95
CA TYR A 49 2.32 -13.71 -1.73
C TYR A 49 1.59 -12.39 -2.05
N LEU A 50 1.98 -11.69 -3.11
CA LEU A 50 1.30 -10.45 -3.52
C LEU A 50 -0.14 -10.72 -3.99
N GLU A 51 -0.37 -11.82 -4.70
CA GLU A 51 -1.72 -12.27 -5.08
C GLU A 51 -2.56 -12.59 -3.83
N LEU A 52 -1.97 -13.25 -2.84
CA LEU A 52 -2.62 -13.55 -1.56
C LEU A 52 -3.07 -12.28 -0.83
N LEU A 53 -2.25 -11.23 -0.84
CA LEU A 53 -2.58 -9.92 -0.28
C LEU A 53 -3.70 -9.20 -1.06
N GLY A 54 -3.91 -9.55 -2.34
CA GLY A 54 -4.87 -8.87 -3.22
C GLY A 54 -4.30 -7.61 -3.87
N VAL A 55 -3.01 -7.61 -4.18
CA VAL A 55 -2.34 -6.50 -4.89
C VAL A 55 -2.88 -6.36 -6.31
N ASP A 56 -3.17 -5.13 -6.73
CA ASP A 56 -3.55 -4.78 -8.10
C ASP A 56 -2.36 -4.38 -8.96
N ALA A 57 -1.42 -3.65 -8.36
CA ALA A 57 -0.25 -3.14 -9.06
C ALA A 57 0.99 -3.20 -8.17
N VAL A 58 2.07 -3.77 -8.69
CA VAL A 58 3.39 -3.74 -8.05
C VAL A 58 4.14 -2.53 -8.58
N VAL A 59 4.58 -1.65 -7.69
CA VAL A 59 5.34 -0.43 -8.02
C VAL A 59 6.80 -0.67 -7.69
N LEU A 60 7.63 -0.83 -8.73
CA LEU A 60 9.06 -1.15 -8.61
C LEU A 60 9.89 0.10 -8.37
N ALA A 61 10.48 0.20 -7.19
CA ALA A 61 11.52 1.16 -6.85
C ALA A 61 12.90 0.50 -6.88
N GLY A 62 13.95 1.32 -6.97
CA GLY A 62 15.33 0.82 -7.03
C GLY A 62 15.73 0.27 -8.42
N VAL A 63 14.94 0.54 -9.45
CA VAL A 63 15.17 0.08 -10.83
C VAL A 63 16.22 0.90 -11.61
N ALA A 64 16.93 1.80 -10.93
CA ALA A 64 17.96 2.62 -11.57
C ALA A 64 19.12 1.74 -12.05
N GLY A 65 19.42 1.80 -13.35
CA GLY A 65 20.45 0.96 -13.96
C GLY A 65 19.96 -0.40 -14.46
N LEU A 66 18.69 -0.77 -14.22
CA LEU A 66 18.06 -1.91 -14.89
C LEU A 66 17.79 -1.57 -16.36
N ASP A 67 18.04 -2.53 -17.23
CA ASP A 67 17.70 -2.44 -18.65
C ASP A 67 16.34 -3.12 -18.90
N PRO A 68 15.30 -2.39 -19.34
CA PRO A 68 13.99 -2.98 -19.63
C PRO A 68 14.00 -3.98 -20.79
N ALA A 69 15.07 -4.04 -21.59
CA ALA A 69 15.23 -5.03 -22.66
C ALA A 69 15.69 -6.42 -22.14
N THR A 70 15.95 -6.56 -20.83
CA THR A 70 16.35 -7.83 -20.23
C THR A 70 15.21 -8.87 -20.26
N PRO A 71 15.53 -10.17 -20.47
CA PRO A 71 14.55 -11.24 -20.37
C PRO A 71 13.82 -11.25 -19.02
N ASP A 72 14.55 -10.97 -17.93
CA ASP A 72 14.00 -11.00 -16.57
C ASP A 72 12.85 -10.01 -16.38
N PHE A 73 12.93 -8.82 -16.99
CA PHE A 73 11.83 -7.84 -16.93
C PHE A 73 10.62 -8.28 -17.75
N ALA A 74 10.84 -8.85 -18.95
CA ALA A 74 9.75 -9.36 -19.78
C ALA A 74 9.02 -10.55 -19.12
N GLU A 75 9.77 -11.45 -18.49
CA GLU A 75 9.20 -12.56 -17.73
C GLU A 75 8.46 -12.08 -16.47
N LEU A 76 9.01 -11.08 -15.76
CA LEU A 76 8.34 -10.44 -14.63
C LEU A 76 6.99 -9.85 -15.04
N LEU A 77 6.92 -9.14 -16.18
CA LEU A 77 5.68 -8.60 -16.71
C LEU A 77 4.68 -9.70 -17.03
N ALA A 78 5.10 -10.75 -17.74
CA ALA A 78 4.23 -11.86 -18.11
C ALA A 78 3.64 -12.56 -16.88
N GLU A 79 4.46 -12.87 -15.88
CA GLU A 79 3.99 -13.53 -14.66
C GLU A 79 3.10 -12.62 -13.81
N ALA A 80 3.39 -11.32 -13.73
CA ALA A 80 2.54 -10.36 -13.04
C ALA A 80 1.17 -10.25 -13.73
N HIS A 81 1.15 -10.19 -15.06
CA HIS A 81 -0.09 -10.13 -15.85
C HIS A 81 -0.91 -11.42 -15.74
N ASP A 82 -0.26 -12.59 -15.73
CA ASP A 82 -0.91 -13.89 -15.49
C ASP A 82 -1.52 -13.96 -14.09
N ALA A 83 -0.89 -13.34 -13.10
CA ALA A 83 -1.44 -13.16 -11.74
C ALA A 83 -2.48 -12.03 -11.65
N GLY A 84 -2.80 -11.36 -12.76
CA GLY A 84 -3.78 -10.27 -12.82
C GLY A 84 -3.30 -8.94 -12.23
N MET A 85 -2.00 -8.80 -11.97
CA MET A 85 -1.36 -7.57 -11.46
C MET A 85 -0.88 -6.68 -12.60
N ARG A 86 -0.64 -5.40 -12.30
CA ARG A 86 0.05 -4.43 -13.16
C ARG A 86 1.46 -4.18 -12.63
N VAL A 87 2.39 -3.82 -13.50
CA VAL A 87 3.77 -3.48 -13.14
C VAL A 87 4.02 -2.02 -13.46
N MET A 88 4.23 -1.23 -12.41
CA MET A 88 4.52 0.20 -12.49
C MET A 88 5.95 0.49 -12.02
N LEU A 89 6.55 1.58 -12.49
CA LEU A 89 7.93 1.95 -12.14
C LEU A 89 7.94 3.25 -11.33
N ALA A 90 8.59 3.23 -10.17
CA ALA A 90 8.89 4.43 -9.41
C ALA A 90 10.16 5.08 -9.96
N LEU A 91 10.01 6.17 -10.71
CA LEU A 91 11.09 6.85 -11.42
C LEU A 91 11.21 8.32 -11.00
N ASP A 92 12.44 8.79 -10.86
CA ASP A 92 12.74 10.22 -10.70
C ASP A 92 12.86 10.86 -12.08
N VAL A 93 11.77 11.44 -12.57
CA VAL A 93 11.70 12.11 -13.88
C VAL A 93 11.68 13.62 -13.66
N ASP A 94 12.87 14.21 -13.73
CA ASP A 94 13.09 15.65 -13.51
C ASP A 94 13.47 16.31 -14.85
N PRO A 95 12.57 17.12 -15.46
CA PRO A 95 12.83 17.78 -16.74
C PRO A 95 14.05 18.71 -16.71
N ALA A 96 14.47 19.18 -15.52
CA ALA A 96 15.68 19.97 -15.38
C ALA A 96 16.96 19.14 -15.53
N ARG A 97 16.88 17.81 -15.39
CA ARG A 97 18.02 16.87 -15.48
C ARG A 97 18.14 16.17 -16.82
N GLY A 98 17.06 16.12 -17.61
CA GLY A 98 17.06 15.45 -18.90
C GLY A 98 15.67 15.37 -19.52
N ASP A 99 15.62 14.86 -20.74
CA ASP A 99 14.37 14.61 -21.46
C ASP A 99 13.58 13.46 -20.81
N PRO A 100 12.34 13.69 -20.33
CA PRO A 100 11.48 12.64 -19.82
C PRO A 100 11.26 11.47 -20.79
N ALA A 101 11.22 11.72 -22.11
CA ALA A 101 11.05 10.67 -23.11
C ALA A 101 12.18 9.63 -23.04
N ALA A 102 13.42 10.09 -22.91
CA ALA A 102 14.59 9.22 -22.80
C ALA A 102 14.55 8.30 -21.57
N VAL A 103 13.83 8.69 -20.52
CA VAL A 103 13.64 7.87 -19.31
C VAL A 103 12.45 6.94 -19.45
N LEU A 104 11.32 7.41 -20.00
CA LEU A 104 10.04 6.69 -19.99
C LEU A 104 9.85 5.75 -21.18
N GLU A 105 10.25 6.15 -22.39
CA GLU A 105 10.02 5.38 -23.62
C GLU A 105 10.61 3.95 -23.56
N PRO A 106 11.81 3.71 -23.01
CA PRO A 106 12.33 2.36 -22.88
C PRO A 106 11.38 1.44 -22.08
N TRP A 107 10.79 1.92 -20.98
CA TRP A 107 9.86 1.12 -20.18
C TRP A 107 8.52 0.93 -20.88
N LEU A 108 8.01 1.98 -21.53
CA LEU A 108 6.77 1.93 -22.31
C LEU A 108 6.86 0.92 -23.45
N ALA A 109 7.96 0.94 -24.21
CA ALA A 109 8.21 0.03 -25.33
C ALA A 109 8.28 -1.45 -24.89
N HIS A 110 8.64 -1.71 -23.64
CA HIS A 110 8.73 -3.05 -23.07
C HIS A 110 7.51 -3.44 -22.23
N GLY A 111 6.44 -2.63 -22.24
CA GLY A 111 5.14 -3.05 -21.70
C GLY A 111 4.86 -2.68 -20.24
N ALA A 112 5.67 -1.80 -19.62
CA ALA A 112 5.35 -1.24 -18.32
C ALA A 112 3.93 -0.64 -18.30
N ASP A 113 3.16 -0.87 -17.24
CA ASP A 113 1.74 -0.46 -17.13
C ASP A 113 1.55 0.97 -16.61
N GLY A 114 2.60 1.58 -16.07
CA GLY A 114 2.52 2.94 -15.55
C GLY A 114 3.71 3.35 -14.70
N PHE A 115 3.59 4.52 -14.08
CA PHE A 115 4.68 5.17 -13.37
C PHE A 115 4.23 5.77 -12.04
N HIS A 116 5.09 5.72 -11.04
CA HIS A 116 5.00 6.53 -9.84
C HIS A 116 6.09 7.61 -9.91
N LEU A 117 5.67 8.87 -10.08
CA LEU A 117 6.54 10.02 -10.27
C LEU A 117 6.49 10.92 -9.03
N ALA A 118 7.64 11.14 -8.41
CA ALA A 118 7.82 12.07 -7.29
C ALA A 118 8.99 13.05 -7.55
N PRO A 119 8.92 13.84 -8.63
CA PRO A 119 10.00 14.73 -9.02
C PRO A 119 10.06 15.98 -8.14
N ARG A 120 11.21 16.67 -8.20
CA ARG A 120 11.41 17.94 -7.48
C ARG A 120 10.66 19.11 -8.12
N GLU A 121 10.52 19.08 -9.44
CA GLU A 121 9.77 20.06 -10.24
C GLU A 121 8.62 19.36 -10.95
N ASP A 122 7.53 20.08 -11.21
CA ASP A 122 6.34 19.52 -11.86
C ASP A 122 6.64 19.12 -13.33
N PRO A 123 6.62 17.81 -13.68
CA PRO A 123 6.99 17.34 -15.00
C PRO A 123 5.75 17.22 -15.91
N THR A 124 4.57 17.68 -15.46
CA THR A 124 3.28 17.30 -16.03
C THR A 124 3.21 17.54 -17.53
N GLY A 125 3.65 18.71 -18.00
CA GLY A 125 3.61 19.06 -19.42
C GLY A 125 4.45 18.12 -20.30
N ALA A 126 5.69 17.84 -19.89
CA ALA A 126 6.62 17.03 -20.68
C ALA A 126 6.24 15.54 -20.66
N VAL A 127 5.88 15.01 -19.49
CA VAL A 127 5.48 13.60 -19.36
C VAL A 127 4.14 13.32 -20.04
N ARG A 128 3.18 14.24 -20.01
CA ARG A 128 1.91 14.09 -20.75
C ARG A 128 2.13 13.97 -22.26
N SER A 129 3.11 14.66 -22.81
CA SER A 129 3.44 14.53 -24.24
C SER A 129 3.92 13.12 -24.58
N VAL A 130 4.72 12.50 -23.71
CA VAL A 130 5.21 11.13 -23.91
C VAL A 130 4.07 10.11 -23.79
N LEU A 131 3.19 10.30 -22.81
CA LEU A 131 2.07 9.37 -22.55
C LEU A 131 0.88 9.53 -23.50
N ALA A 132 0.88 10.54 -24.38
CA ALA A 132 -0.21 10.75 -25.34
C ALA A 132 -0.44 9.55 -26.27
N ASP A 133 0.63 8.84 -26.62
CA ASP A 133 0.59 7.61 -27.43
C ASP A 133 0.33 6.35 -26.59
N HIS A 134 0.15 6.50 -25.27
CA HIS A 134 0.00 5.41 -24.30
C HIS A 134 -1.15 5.69 -23.31
N PRO A 135 -2.40 5.86 -23.78
CA PRO A 135 -3.53 6.31 -22.95
C PRO A 135 -3.91 5.34 -21.82
N ASP A 136 -3.55 4.06 -21.93
CA ASP A 136 -3.84 3.06 -20.91
C ASP A 136 -2.84 3.05 -19.74
N ARG A 137 -1.82 3.92 -19.79
CA ARG A 137 -0.74 3.95 -18.79
C ARG A 137 -1.07 4.89 -17.64
N VAL A 138 -1.01 4.33 -16.44
CA VAL A 138 -1.41 5.03 -15.22
C VAL A 138 -0.24 5.78 -14.61
N VAL A 139 -0.51 6.96 -14.06
CA VAL A 139 0.49 7.74 -13.33
C VAL A 139 -0.02 8.04 -11.93
N ILE A 140 0.82 7.74 -10.95
CA ILE A 140 0.69 8.15 -9.55
C ILE A 140 1.73 9.25 -9.31
N GLY A 141 1.34 10.40 -8.73
CA GLY A 141 2.31 11.45 -8.42
C GLY A 141 1.71 12.69 -7.76
N THR A 142 2.48 13.78 -7.69
CA THR A 142 2.07 15.05 -7.02
C THR A 142 1.42 16.07 -7.95
N GLY A 143 1.30 15.76 -9.26
CA GLY A 143 0.68 16.61 -10.28
C GLY A 143 -0.72 16.17 -10.71
N ASP A 144 -1.24 16.76 -11.79
CA ASP A 144 -2.53 16.40 -12.37
C ASP A 144 -2.41 15.09 -13.17
N TRP A 145 -2.48 13.96 -12.47
CA TRP A 145 -2.36 12.60 -12.99
C TRP A 145 -3.66 11.80 -12.86
N HIS A 146 -3.58 10.47 -13.00
CA HIS A 146 -4.68 9.58 -12.67
C HIS A 146 -4.89 9.54 -11.15
N LEU A 147 -3.78 9.39 -10.42
CA LEU A 147 -3.76 9.27 -8.97
C LEU A 147 -2.80 10.29 -8.34
N SER A 148 -3.28 10.98 -7.30
CA SER A 148 -2.46 11.85 -6.46
C SER A 148 -1.89 11.07 -5.29
N PHE A 149 -0.57 10.91 -5.21
CA PHE A 149 0.08 10.25 -4.08
C PHE A 149 -0.02 11.12 -2.82
N ASN A 150 -0.68 10.61 -1.77
CA ASN A 150 -0.96 11.40 -0.56
C ASN A 150 -0.42 10.72 0.70
N LEU A 151 0.53 11.39 1.36
CA LEU A 151 1.13 10.99 2.65
C LEU A 151 0.54 11.76 3.84
N ASP A 152 -0.47 12.59 3.64
CA ASP A 152 -0.95 13.51 4.67
C ASP A 152 -1.53 12.75 5.87
N LEU A 153 -2.06 11.54 5.67
CA LEU A 153 -2.48 10.65 6.76
C LEU A 153 -1.30 10.25 7.66
N ALA A 154 -0.18 9.86 7.04
CA ALA A 154 1.04 9.52 7.76
C ALA A 154 1.59 10.73 8.54
N ILE A 155 1.56 11.91 7.91
CA ILE A 155 2.06 13.17 8.50
C ILE A 155 1.16 13.64 9.65
N ALA A 156 -0.16 13.49 9.53
CA ALA A 156 -1.11 13.84 10.58
C ALA A 156 -0.93 13.00 11.86
N GLY A 157 -0.38 11.79 11.73
CA GLY A 157 -0.17 10.88 12.84
C GLY A 157 -1.47 10.37 13.45
N PHE A 158 -1.38 9.83 14.66
CA PHE A 158 -2.51 9.16 15.33
C PHE A 158 -3.35 10.13 16.17
N ALA A 159 -4.02 11.08 15.50
CA ALA A 159 -4.86 12.08 16.16
C ALA A 159 -6.14 12.37 15.37
N ALA A 160 -7.30 12.19 16.00
CA ALA A 160 -8.61 12.25 15.31
C ALA A 160 -8.88 13.58 14.57
N GLY A 161 -8.59 14.72 15.20
CA GLY A 161 -8.80 16.04 14.61
C GLY A 161 -7.97 16.29 13.34
N PRO A 162 -6.63 16.17 13.40
CA PRO A 162 -5.75 16.24 12.23
C PRO A 162 -6.13 15.26 11.12
N LEU A 163 -6.41 14.00 11.45
CA LEU A 163 -6.82 12.99 10.48
C LEU A 163 -8.11 13.37 9.76
N ARG A 164 -9.15 13.78 10.51
CA ARG A 164 -10.42 14.24 9.93
C ARG A 164 -10.22 15.41 8.97
N LYS A 165 -9.35 16.36 9.33
CA LYS A 165 -9.02 17.51 8.48
C LYS A 165 -8.37 17.05 7.18
N VAL A 166 -7.36 16.19 7.25
CA VAL A 166 -6.66 15.64 6.08
C VAL A 166 -7.63 14.91 5.15
N ILE A 167 -8.43 13.98 5.70
CA ILE A 167 -9.40 13.20 4.91
C ILE A 167 -10.38 14.14 4.20
N THR A 168 -10.93 15.11 4.92
CA THR A 168 -11.89 16.07 4.36
C THR A 168 -11.25 16.92 3.25
N SER A 169 -10.03 17.41 3.47
CA SER A 169 -9.32 18.25 2.50
C SER A 169 -8.92 17.47 1.26
N ALA A 170 -8.41 16.25 1.39
CA ALA A 170 -7.99 15.42 0.26
C ALA A 170 -9.18 15.00 -0.60
N LEU A 171 -10.32 14.61 0.00
CA LEU A 171 -11.51 14.22 -0.76
C LEU A 171 -12.25 15.40 -1.42
N ALA A 172 -12.11 16.61 -0.86
CA ALA A 172 -12.69 17.81 -1.45
C ALA A 172 -11.77 18.48 -2.50
N ALA A 173 -10.52 18.04 -2.62
CA ALA A 173 -9.57 18.63 -3.55
C ALA A 173 -10.00 18.35 -5.01
N PRO A 174 -10.07 19.37 -5.89
CA PRO A 174 -10.28 19.13 -7.30
C PRO A 174 -9.02 18.49 -7.91
N GLY A 175 -9.21 17.56 -8.85
CA GLY A 175 -8.12 16.96 -9.61
C GLY A 175 -8.07 15.43 -9.48
N PRO A 176 -6.87 14.83 -9.49
CA PRO A 176 -6.69 13.39 -9.48
C PRO A 176 -7.25 12.74 -8.23
N ARG A 177 -7.69 11.50 -8.36
CA ARG A 177 -8.18 10.72 -7.22
C ARG A 177 -7.04 10.40 -6.26
N THR A 178 -7.32 10.42 -4.96
CA THR A 178 -6.30 10.16 -3.95
C THR A 178 -5.81 8.71 -3.98
N ALA A 179 -4.50 8.53 -3.96
CA ALA A 179 -3.83 7.29 -3.60
C ALA A 179 -3.26 7.43 -2.17
N TRP A 180 -3.95 6.84 -1.20
CA TRP A 180 -3.64 6.99 0.22
C TRP A 180 -2.42 6.16 0.60
N ALA A 181 -1.43 6.78 1.23
CA ALA A 181 -0.22 6.11 1.69
C ALA A 181 0.07 6.40 3.17
N MET A 182 0.52 5.38 3.90
CA MET A 182 1.00 5.51 5.27
C MET A 182 2.53 5.59 5.35
N ALA A 183 3.22 5.23 4.27
CA ALA A 183 4.65 5.33 4.14
C ALA A 183 5.08 5.59 2.69
N SER A 184 6.20 6.30 2.55
CA SER A 184 7.00 6.39 1.33
C SER A 184 8.38 5.76 1.55
N ARG A 185 9.21 5.77 0.50
CA ARG A 185 10.62 5.38 0.61
C ARG A 185 11.32 6.14 1.75
N ASP A 186 11.06 7.44 1.88
CA ASP A 186 11.73 8.36 2.82
C ASP A 186 11.16 8.31 4.25
N THR A 187 10.08 7.55 4.44
CA THR A 187 9.39 7.47 5.73
C THR A 187 10.13 6.52 6.67
N ARG A 188 10.41 6.98 7.90
CA ARG A 188 10.85 6.10 9.00
C ARG A 188 9.63 5.46 9.66
N ARG A 189 9.59 4.13 9.72
CA ARG A 189 8.58 3.37 10.47
C ARG A 189 9.03 3.25 11.94
N SER A 190 8.14 3.60 12.86
CA SER A 190 8.45 3.60 14.30
C SER A 190 8.80 2.19 14.78
N ARG A 191 9.76 2.08 15.73
CA ARG A 191 10.27 0.82 16.32
C ARG A 191 9.60 0.41 17.63
N ASP A 192 8.62 1.16 18.11
CA ASP A 192 8.02 0.91 19.41
C ASP A 192 6.89 -0.13 19.29
N ASP A 193 6.90 -1.19 20.10
CA ASP A 193 5.80 -2.18 20.16
C ASP A 193 4.48 -1.53 20.61
N ALA A 194 4.54 -0.44 21.38
CA ALA A 194 3.38 0.40 21.68
C ALA A 194 2.82 1.12 20.42
N ALA A 195 3.59 1.16 19.31
CA ALA A 195 3.18 1.75 18.04
C ALA A 195 2.42 0.79 17.12
N LEU A 196 2.38 -0.52 17.37
CA LEU A 196 1.57 -1.45 16.55
C LEU A 196 0.07 -1.15 16.65
N THR A 197 -0.39 -0.66 17.80
CA THR A 197 -1.80 -0.28 18.01
C THR A 197 -2.20 0.85 17.04
N PRO A 198 -1.49 2.00 17.00
CA PRO A 198 -1.68 3.01 15.96
C PRO A 198 -1.56 2.48 14.52
N VAL A 199 -0.56 1.65 14.21
CA VAL A 199 -0.34 1.11 12.85
C VAL A 199 -1.56 0.31 12.37
N ARG A 200 -2.02 -0.64 13.19
CA ARG A 200 -3.18 -1.49 12.86
C ARG A 200 -4.46 -0.67 12.72
N SER A 201 -4.66 0.32 13.57
CA SER A 201 -5.82 1.21 13.51
C SER A 201 -5.80 2.11 12.28
N MET A 202 -4.63 2.64 11.92
CA MET A 202 -4.48 3.46 10.71
C MET A 202 -4.63 2.64 9.43
N ALA A 203 -4.26 1.36 9.43
CA ALA A 203 -4.53 0.45 8.31
C ALA A 203 -6.04 0.39 8.01
N LEU A 204 -6.88 0.22 9.03
CA LEU A 204 -8.34 0.21 8.84
C LEU A 204 -8.89 1.57 8.43
N VAL A 205 -8.34 2.68 8.94
CA VAL A 205 -8.74 4.01 8.48
C VAL A 205 -8.41 4.19 7.00
N GLN A 206 -7.18 3.92 6.58
CA GLN A 206 -6.73 4.03 5.19
C GLN A 206 -7.58 3.15 4.26
N LEU A 207 -7.75 1.87 4.62
CA LEU A 207 -8.46 0.88 3.81
C LEU A 207 -9.99 1.07 3.79
N ALA A 208 -10.56 1.96 4.63
CA ALA A 208 -11.95 2.38 4.55
C ALA A 208 -12.19 3.53 3.57
N LEU A 209 -11.17 4.31 3.23
CA LEU A 209 -11.33 5.53 2.44
C LEU A 209 -11.62 5.22 0.95
N PRO A 210 -12.40 6.06 0.25
CA PRO A 210 -12.52 5.99 -1.20
C PRO A 210 -11.19 6.38 -1.86
N GLY A 211 -10.77 5.65 -2.90
CA GLY A 211 -9.48 5.89 -3.55
C GLY A 211 -8.63 4.65 -3.73
N ALA A 212 -7.54 4.80 -4.46
CA ALA A 212 -6.48 3.81 -4.45
C ALA A 212 -5.74 3.85 -3.09
N VAL A 213 -5.09 2.75 -2.74
CA VAL A 213 -4.22 2.66 -1.56
C VAL A 213 -2.83 2.23 -1.99
N CYS A 214 -1.82 2.86 -1.43
CA CYS A 214 -0.42 2.57 -1.69
C CYS A 214 0.20 2.02 -0.40
N LEU A 215 0.51 0.72 -0.39
CA LEU A 215 1.21 0.04 0.70
C LEU A 215 2.68 -0.07 0.37
N ARG A 216 3.55 0.14 1.36
CA ARG A 216 4.98 -0.16 1.21
C ARG A 216 5.30 -1.55 1.75
N HIS A 217 6.15 -2.31 1.07
CA HIS A 217 6.57 -3.62 1.57
C HIS A 217 7.00 -3.61 3.05
N GLY A 218 6.47 -4.55 3.84
CA GLY A 218 6.66 -4.65 5.28
C GLY A 218 5.65 -3.86 6.12
N GLU A 219 4.84 -2.98 5.52
CA GLU A 219 3.79 -2.25 6.24
C GLU A 219 2.70 -3.20 6.76
N GLU A 220 2.38 -4.21 5.95
CA GLU A 220 1.44 -5.27 6.25
C GLU A 220 1.89 -6.18 7.40
N LEU A 221 3.19 -6.21 7.68
CA LEU A 221 3.76 -6.95 8.82
C LEU A 221 3.88 -6.07 10.07
N GLY A 222 3.64 -4.76 9.96
CA GLY A 222 3.95 -3.79 11.01
C GLY A 222 5.46 -3.59 11.19
N LEU A 223 6.25 -3.82 10.14
CA LEU A 223 7.71 -3.82 10.20
C LEU A 223 8.24 -2.43 10.60
N PRO A 224 9.06 -2.35 11.66
CA PRO A 224 9.64 -1.09 12.06
C PRO A 224 10.92 -0.75 11.27
N GLY A 225 11.42 0.49 11.39
CA GLY A 225 12.74 0.87 10.89
C GLY A 225 12.73 1.78 9.65
N THR A 226 13.91 1.95 9.05
CA THR A 226 14.19 2.91 7.99
C THR A 226 14.29 2.25 6.61
N GLU A 227 14.77 2.99 5.61
CA GLU A 227 14.82 2.53 4.23
C GLU A 227 15.76 1.35 3.99
N ARG A 228 15.43 0.55 2.98
CA ARG A 228 16.21 -0.59 2.46
C ARG A 228 16.53 -1.67 3.51
N ILE A 229 15.55 -2.01 4.34
CA ILE A 229 15.68 -3.17 5.19
C ILE A 229 15.15 -4.40 4.43
N PRO A 230 15.95 -5.49 4.36
CA PRO A 230 15.53 -6.77 3.81
C PRO A 230 14.17 -7.22 4.35
N MET A 231 13.30 -7.65 3.44
CA MET A 231 12.01 -8.23 3.80
C MET A 231 12.20 -9.54 4.58
N PRO A 232 11.65 -9.69 5.80
CA PRO A 232 11.75 -10.92 6.56
C PRO A 232 10.69 -11.93 6.08
N TRP A 233 11.12 -12.95 5.36
CA TRP A 233 10.23 -13.98 4.82
C TRP A 233 9.99 -15.11 5.84
N GLU A 234 11.04 -15.66 6.43
CA GLU A 234 10.96 -16.90 7.22
C GLU A 234 12.15 -17.08 8.19
N GLY A 235 12.02 -18.00 9.12
CA GLY A 235 13.08 -18.40 10.04
C GLY A 235 13.22 -17.53 11.29
N ASP A 236 14.16 -17.91 12.15
CA ASP A 236 14.37 -17.35 13.49
C ASP A 236 15.64 -16.47 13.60
N ARG A 237 16.35 -16.28 12.50
CA ARG A 237 17.63 -15.56 12.45
C ARG A 237 17.80 -14.74 11.16
N PRO A 238 18.50 -13.59 11.22
CA PRO A 238 18.88 -12.84 10.02
C PRO A 238 19.61 -13.72 8.99
N PRO A 239 19.38 -13.51 7.68
CA PRO A 239 18.57 -12.45 7.08
C PRO A 239 17.08 -12.81 6.90
N PHE A 240 16.55 -13.75 7.69
CA PHE A 240 15.14 -14.15 7.68
C PHE A 240 14.62 -14.59 6.29
N GLY A 241 15.39 -15.43 5.60
CA GLY A 241 15.01 -15.95 4.29
C GLY A 241 15.02 -14.93 3.15
N PHE A 242 15.57 -13.73 3.36
CA PHE A 242 15.77 -12.74 2.30
C PHE A 242 16.78 -13.20 1.25
N SER A 243 17.92 -13.76 1.70
CA SER A 243 19.07 -14.13 0.86
C SER A 243 19.78 -15.37 1.42
N GLN A 244 20.41 -16.14 0.53
CA GLN A 244 21.32 -17.25 0.88
C GLN A 244 22.80 -16.82 0.95
N ALA A 245 23.11 -15.56 0.65
CA ALA A 245 24.46 -15.04 0.64
C ALA A 245 25.12 -15.15 2.02
N ALA A 246 26.37 -15.60 2.03
CA ALA A 246 27.22 -15.49 3.21
C ALA A 246 27.59 -14.01 3.41
N GLY A 247 27.15 -13.40 4.50
CA GLY A 247 27.35 -11.97 4.77
C GLY A 247 27.13 -11.60 6.23
N ASP A 248 27.48 -10.35 6.56
CA ASP A 248 27.17 -9.77 7.87
C ASP A 248 25.77 -9.14 7.83
N TRP A 249 24.83 -9.81 8.48
CA TRP A 249 23.43 -9.39 8.59
C TRP A 249 23.10 -8.83 9.98
N SER A 250 24.11 -8.51 10.81
CA SER A 250 23.92 -8.07 12.20
C SER A 250 23.18 -6.73 12.37
N ALA A 251 23.02 -5.97 11.28
CA ALA A 251 22.19 -4.76 11.25
C ALA A 251 20.68 -5.06 11.35
N ILE A 252 20.25 -6.29 10.99
CA ILE A 252 18.87 -6.74 11.12
C ILE A 252 18.66 -7.27 12.55
N PRO A 253 17.74 -6.68 13.33
CA PRO A 253 17.48 -7.13 14.70
C PRO A 253 17.00 -8.58 14.77
N ALA A 254 17.47 -9.34 15.75
CA ALA A 254 17.09 -10.76 15.91
C ALA A 254 15.62 -10.95 16.35
N ASP A 255 15.03 -9.96 17.02
CA ASP A 255 13.62 -9.97 17.42
C ASP A 255 12.66 -9.84 16.22
N TRP A 256 13.17 -9.62 15.01
CA TRP A 256 12.39 -9.63 13.78
C TRP A 256 11.83 -10.99 13.37
N ALA A 257 12.21 -12.07 14.07
CA ALA A 257 11.59 -13.38 13.88
C ALA A 257 10.05 -13.34 13.98
N ALA A 258 9.49 -12.49 14.87
CA ALA A 258 8.04 -12.31 15.00
C ALA A 258 7.40 -11.48 13.88
N PHE A 259 8.22 -10.74 13.12
CA PHE A 259 7.79 -9.96 11.97
C PHE A 259 7.93 -10.71 10.65
N THR A 260 8.37 -11.98 10.63
CA THR A 260 8.49 -12.73 9.38
C THR A 260 7.10 -13.02 8.79
N VAL A 261 7.03 -13.12 7.46
CA VAL A 261 5.82 -13.58 6.77
C VAL A 261 5.39 -14.94 7.33
N GLU A 262 6.32 -15.90 7.46
CA GLU A 262 6.08 -17.22 8.04
C GLU A 262 5.41 -17.15 9.43
N ALA A 263 5.95 -16.35 10.35
CA ALA A 263 5.42 -16.25 11.71
C ALA A 263 4.01 -15.64 11.76
N GLN A 264 3.69 -14.71 10.86
CA GLN A 264 2.41 -14.01 10.85
C GLN A 264 1.33 -14.68 9.98
N LEU A 265 1.70 -15.52 9.01
CA LEU A 265 0.80 -16.03 7.97
C LEU A 265 -0.34 -16.90 8.53
N GLU A 266 -0.05 -17.69 9.55
CA GLU A 266 -1.00 -18.61 10.21
C GLU A 266 -1.59 -18.03 11.51
N ASP A 267 -1.06 -16.92 12.02
CA ASP A 267 -1.61 -16.24 13.21
C ASP A 267 -2.76 -15.32 12.80
N GLU A 268 -3.99 -15.70 13.11
CA GLU A 268 -5.22 -14.95 12.85
C GLU A 268 -5.24 -13.54 13.49
N ARG A 269 -4.42 -13.31 14.52
CA ARG A 269 -4.33 -12.03 15.22
C ARG A 269 -3.19 -11.14 14.73
N SER A 270 -2.34 -11.65 13.84
CA SER A 270 -1.18 -10.93 13.31
C SER A 270 -1.59 -9.68 12.52
N THR A 271 -0.61 -8.80 12.28
CA THR A 271 -0.85 -7.60 11.46
C THR A 271 -1.10 -8.02 10.01
N LEU A 272 -0.38 -9.03 9.52
CA LEU A 272 -0.60 -9.61 8.19
C LEU A 272 -2.03 -10.11 8.02
N SER A 273 -2.56 -10.84 9.01
CA SER A 273 -3.95 -11.32 9.00
C SER A 273 -4.94 -10.15 8.96
N LEU A 274 -4.71 -9.09 9.75
CA LEU A 274 -5.56 -7.89 9.70
C LEU A 274 -5.59 -7.27 8.29
N TYR A 275 -4.43 -7.06 7.67
CA TYR A 275 -4.34 -6.50 6.31
C TYR A 275 -5.03 -7.38 5.28
N ARG A 276 -4.80 -8.70 5.32
CA ARG A 276 -5.44 -9.66 4.40
C ARG A 276 -6.96 -9.59 4.48
N HIS A 277 -7.52 -9.65 5.70
CA HIS A 277 -8.97 -9.55 5.89
C HIS A 277 -9.51 -8.18 5.46
N ALA A 278 -8.78 -7.10 5.77
CA ALA A 278 -9.19 -5.75 5.40
C ALA A 278 -9.21 -5.53 3.87
N LEU A 279 -8.19 -5.98 3.16
CA LEU A 279 -8.08 -5.89 1.70
C LEU A 279 -9.12 -6.77 0.98
N GLU A 280 -9.32 -8.00 1.47
CA GLU A 280 -10.36 -8.90 0.95
C GLU A 280 -11.76 -8.32 1.17
N THR A 281 -12.03 -7.79 2.36
CA THR A 281 -13.32 -7.15 2.69
C THR A 281 -13.53 -5.90 1.84
N ARG A 282 -12.51 -5.05 1.69
CA ARG A 282 -12.57 -3.85 0.83
C ARG A 282 -12.94 -4.20 -0.61
N THR A 283 -12.41 -5.31 -1.12
CA THR A 283 -12.60 -5.75 -2.50
C THR A 283 -13.97 -6.40 -2.71
N SER A 284 -14.45 -7.20 -1.76
CA SER A 284 -15.61 -8.08 -1.93
C SER A 284 -16.91 -7.56 -1.32
N HIS A 285 -16.82 -6.67 -0.33
CA HIS A 285 -17.99 -6.23 0.44
C HIS A 285 -18.67 -5.00 -0.20
N PRO A 286 -20.00 -5.02 -0.44
CA PRO A 286 -20.71 -3.94 -1.15
C PRO A 286 -20.72 -2.60 -0.39
N ALA A 287 -20.39 -2.61 0.90
CA ALA A 287 -20.27 -1.41 1.71
C ALA A 287 -19.06 -0.52 1.36
N PHE A 288 -18.09 -1.01 0.58
CA PHE A 288 -16.91 -0.23 0.17
C PHE A 288 -17.13 0.53 -1.15
N THR A 289 -18.37 0.93 -1.40
CA THR A 289 -18.77 1.74 -2.55
C THR A 289 -18.91 3.22 -2.16
N GLY A 290 -19.05 4.11 -3.16
CA GLY A 290 -19.20 5.54 -2.95
C GLY A 290 -17.88 6.30 -2.87
N ASP A 291 -17.85 7.56 -3.32
CA ASP A 291 -16.61 8.33 -3.49
C ASP A 291 -16.43 9.45 -2.45
N GLU A 292 -17.40 9.58 -1.54
CA GLU A 292 -17.44 10.61 -0.51
C GLU A 292 -17.60 10.00 0.88
N VAL A 293 -17.26 10.78 1.91
CA VAL A 293 -17.48 10.43 3.32
C VAL A 293 -18.35 11.46 4.03
N GLU A 294 -19.22 10.97 4.90
CA GLU A 294 -20.07 11.79 5.77
C GLU A 294 -19.67 11.57 7.24
N TRP A 295 -19.41 12.65 7.96
CA TRP A 295 -18.96 12.59 9.36
C TRP A 295 -20.11 12.52 10.35
N PHE A 296 -19.97 11.69 11.38
CA PHE A 296 -20.88 11.66 12.53
C PHE A 296 -20.40 12.54 13.69
N GLY A 297 -21.30 12.80 14.64
CA GLY A 297 -20.90 13.25 15.97
C GLY A 297 -20.15 12.12 16.69
N ALA A 298 -18.97 12.44 17.22
CA ALA A 298 -18.14 11.51 18.00
C ALA A 298 -17.64 12.21 19.27
N PRO A 299 -17.26 11.44 20.31
CA PRO A 299 -16.57 11.99 21.47
C PRO A 299 -15.27 12.73 21.10
N GLU A 300 -14.74 13.51 22.04
CA GLU A 300 -13.43 14.14 21.89
C GLU A 300 -12.35 13.09 21.59
N ASP A 301 -11.37 13.46 20.75
CA ASP A 301 -10.31 12.58 20.27
C ASP A 301 -10.80 11.29 19.58
N CYS A 302 -12.03 11.29 19.06
CA CYS A 302 -12.59 10.22 18.24
C CYS A 302 -13.15 10.78 16.93
N PHE A 303 -13.31 9.91 15.93
CA PHE A 303 -14.18 10.20 14.80
C PHE A 303 -14.92 8.95 14.34
N ALA A 304 -16.03 9.16 13.63
CA ALA A 304 -16.64 8.16 12.78
C ALA A 304 -17.09 8.82 11.47
N PHE A 305 -16.91 8.11 10.35
CA PHE A 305 -17.46 8.51 9.06
C PHE A 305 -18.19 7.35 8.40
N ARG A 306 -19.15 7.66 7.53
CA ARG A 306 -19.80 6.72 6.61
C ARG A 306 -19.38 6.99 5.18
N ARG A 307 -19.20 5.95 4.35
CA ARG A 307 -19.10 6.13 2.89
C ARG A 307 -20.48 6.42 2.29
N VAL A 308 -20.63 7.58 1.67
CA VAL A 308 -21.91 8.04 1.10
C VAL A 308 -22.41 7.06 0.06
N GLY A 309 -23.69 6.69 0.14
CA GLY A 309 -24.29 5.71 -0.77
C GLY A 309 -24.05 4.24 -0.38
N SER A 310 -23.40 3.98 0.76
CA SER A 310 -23.13 2.64 1.29
C SER A 310 -23.49 2.54 2.79
N SER A 311 -23.36 1.34 3.37
CA SER A 311 -23.52 1.11 4.80
C SER A 311 -22.24 1.22 5.63
N LEU A 312 -21.06 1.31 5.02
CA LEU A 312 -19.79 1.24 5.76
C LEU A 312 -19.64 2.44 6.69
N ILE A 313 -19.45 2.16 7.97
CA ILE A 313 -19.00 3.10 9.01
C ILE A 313 -17.58 2.73 9.40
N CYS A 314 -16.66 3.71 9.38
CA CYS A 314 -15.33 3.58 9.96
C CYS A 314 -15.24 4.47 11.20
N ALA A 315 -14.92 3.87 12.34
CA ALA A 315 -14.72 4.56 13.62
C ALA A 315 -13.27 4.46 14.08
N LEU A 316 -12.76 5.52 14.72
CA LEU A 316 -11.44 5.59 15.32
C LEU A 316 -11.54 6.21 16.72
N ASN A 317 -10.96 5.54 17.72
CA ASN A 317 -10.78 6.07 19.07
C ASN A 317 -9.29 6.37 19.33
N THR A 318 -8.92 7.65 19.37
CA THR A 318 -7.58 8.11 19.78
C THR A 318 -7.54 8.64 21.22
N SER A 319 -8.68 8.62 21.92
CA SER A 319 -8.81 9.05 23.31
C SER A 319 -8.24 8.01 24.29
N PRO A 320 -7.99 8.37 25.57
CA PRO A 320 -7.49 7.44 26.57
C PRO A 320 -8.59 6.56 27.20
N ALA A 321 -9.86 6.72 26.83
CA ALA A 321 -10.99 5.99 27.41
C ALA A 321 -11.74 5.15 26.36
N PRO A 322 -12.38 4.04 26.74
CA PRO A 322 -13.33 3.36 25.86
C PRO A 322 -14.50 4.29 25.55
N VAL A 323 -15.01 4.21 24.32
CA VAL A 323 -16.17 4.98 23.85
C VAL A 323 -17.20 4.04 23.21
N PRO A 324 -18.51 4.37 23.22
CA PRO A 324 -19.51 3.51 22.59
C PRO A 324 -19.22 3.30 21.10
N LEU A 325 -19.41 2.08 20.60
CA LEU A 325 -19.38 1.83 19.15
C LEU A 325 -20.54 2.55 18.46
N PRO A 326 -20.36 3.00 17.20
CA PRO A 326 -21.49 3.37 16.37
C PRO A 326 -22.47 2.19 16.23
N PRO A 327 -23.77 2.44 15.98
CA PRO A 327 -24.71 1.37 15.70
C PRO A 327 -24.34 0.66 14.39
N GLY A 328 -24.35 -0.68 14.40
CA GLY A 328 -24.08 -1.51 13.22
C GLY A 328 -23.54 -2.89 13.61
N GLU A 329 -23.46 -3.78 12.63
CA GLU A 329 -22.77 -5.06 12.77
C GLU A 329 -21.26 -4.85 12.57
N LEU A 330 -20.44 -5.35 13.50
CA LEU A 330 -18.98 -5.27 13.40
C LEU A 330 -18.49 -6.14 12.23
N LEU A 331 -17.85 -5.53 11.24
CA LEU A 331 -17.17 -6.25 10.16
C LEU A 331 -15.73 -6.61 10.51
N LEU A 332 -14.97 -5.63 11.03
CA LEU A 332 -13.55 -5.80 11.33
C LEU A 332 -13.10 -4.78 12.38
N SER A 333 -12.16 -5.15 13.24
CA SER A 333 -11.54 -4.24 14.21
C SER A 333 -10.03 -4.42 14.24
N SER A 334 -9.29 -3.35 14.51
CA SER A 334 -7.82 -3.39 14.51
C SER A 334 -7.26 -4.21 15.67
N ARG A 335 -8.06 -4.46 16.70
CA ARG A 335 -7.82 -5.41 17.80
C ARG A 335 -9.13 -6.04 18.25
N PRO A 336 -9.09 -7.19 18.96
CA PRO A 336 -10.29 -7.79 19.54
C PRO A 336 -11.07 -6.79 20.42
N LEU A 337 -12.40 -6.83 20.32
CA LEU A 337 -13.32 -6.02 21.12
C LEU A 337 -13.96 -6.90 22.20
N ASP A 338 -14.01 -6.38 23.42
CA ASP A 338 -14.67 -7.02 24.56
C ASP A 338 -15.93 -6.20 24.93
N GLY A 339 -17.05 -6.48 24.26
CA GLY A 339 -18.33 -5.81 24.52
C GLY A 339 -18.74 -4.80 23.44
N GLU A 340 -19.49 -3.77 23.84
CA GLU A 340 -20.12 -2.78 22.94
C GLU A 340 -19.32 -1.46 22.82
N ASP A 341 -18.14 -1.40 23.43
CA ASP A 341 -17.27 -0.22 23.41
C ASP A 341 -16.07 -0.40 22.47
N LEU A 342 -15.64 0.71 21.86
CA LEU A 342 -14.41 0.85 21.09
C LEU A 342 -13.26 1.28 22.03
N PRO A 343 -12.26 0.42 22.30
CA PRO A 343 -11.16 0.73 23.22
C PRO A 343 -10.23 1.84 22.71
N PRO A 344 -9.43 2.47 23.59
CA PRO A 344 -8.35 3.37 23.20
C PRO A 344 -7.44 2.77 22.13
N GLY A 345 -7.07 3.58 21.15
CA GLY A 345 -6.15 3.18 20.09
C GLY A 345 -6.75 2.24 19.05
N THR A 346 -8.07 2.10 18.97
CA THR A 346 -8.74 1.10 18.11
C THR A 346 -9.49 1.77 16.96
N ALA A 347 -9.47 1.12 15.80
CA ALA A 347 -10.36 1.40 14.69
C ALA A 347 -11.28 0.20 14.44
N ALA A 348 -12.49 0.47 13.94
CA ALA A 348 -13.47 -0.55 13.61
C ALA A 348 -14.28 -0.17 12.37
N TRP A 349 -14.68 -1.19 11.60
CA TRP A 349 -15.61 -1.11 10.49
C TRP A 349 -16.94 -1.74 10.89
N LEU A 350 -18.04 -1.06 10.60
CA LEU A 350 -19.40 -1.52 10.86
C LEU A 350 -20.32 -1.31 9.65
N VAL A 351 -21.42 -2.06 9.56
CA VAL A 351 -22.48 -1.93 8.53
C VAL A 351 -23.88 -2.03 9.07
#